data_AF-A0A9N8DGW7-F1
#
_entry.id   AF-A0A9N8DGW7-F1
#
_cell.length_a   1.000
_cell.length_b   1.000
_cell.length_c   1.000
_cell.angle_alpha   90.00
_cell.angle_beta   90.00
_cell.angle_gamma   90.00
#
_symmetry.space_group_name_H-M   'P 1'
#
loop_
_entity.id
_entity.type
_entity.pdbx_description
1 polymer ?
#
loop_
_entity_poly.entity_id
_entity_poly.type
_entity_poly.pdbx_seq_one_letter_code
_entity_poly.pdbx_strand_id
1 'polypeptide(L)'
;MMSSMMNCRLLSTLLFLLVASVLVAAEESHLRHQQAVQEDHDQACVTLLEYKHRDCGGDPVSVRNNTVWTSPGMPCKHTDRMGSNSVTDEYCDKLDTDSPEFHQKVFVKDQQCHVAWYQKAYSPMHLTYTTHSCTYGYKIQGCTKGPCANPSPPLMQGSEVADEINQEE
;
A
#
# COMPACT_ATOMS: atom_id res chain seq x y z
N MET A 1 39.58 -58.56 -9.06
CA MET A 1 39.96 -57.28 -8.42
C MET A 1 39.35 -56.11 -9.19
N MET A 2 38.03 -55.86 -9.09
CA MET A 2 37.39 -54.67 -9.71
C MET A 2 36.22 -54.10 -8.87
N SER A 3 36.07 -54.46 -7.59
CA SER A 3 34.91 -54.04 -6.77
C SER A 3 35.16 -52.85 -5.85
N SER A 4 36.36 -52.24 -5.85
CA SER A 4 36.71 -51.21 -4.86
C SER A 4 36.60 -49.75 -5.35
N MET A 5 36.42 -49.51 -6.66
CA MET A 5 36.43 -48.14 -7.20
C MET A 5 35.04 -47.49 -7.35
N MET A 6 33.95 -48.23 -7.15
CA MET A 6 32.59 -47.71 -7.37
C MET A 6 31.97 -46.99 -6.16
N ASN A 7 32.53 -47.15 -4.95
CA ASN A 7 31.95 -46.53 -3.75
C ASN A 7 32.34 -45.07 -3.52
N CYS A 8 33.44 -44.58 -4.12
CA CYS A 8 33.92 -43.22 -3.85
C CYS A 8 33.14 -42.14 -4.63
N ARG A 9 32.61 -42.46 -5.81
CA ARG A 9 31.87 -41.49 -6.66
C ARG A 9 30.46 -41.20 -6.13
N LEU A 10 29.80 -42.18 -5.52
CA LEU A 10 28.46 -42.04 -4.92
C LEU A 10 28.46 -41.15 -3.68
N LEU A 11 29.52 -41.22 -2.85
CA LEU A 11 29.66 -40.39 -1.65
C LEU A 11 29.86 -38.91 -2.00
N SER A 12 30.60 -38.61 -3.08
CA SER A 12 30.84 -37.23 -3.51
C SER A 12 29.57 -36.55 -4.02
N THR A 13 28.76 -37.24 -4.85
CA THR A 13 27.53 -36.65 -5.40
C THR A 13 26.46 -36.40 -4.32
N LEU A 14 26.31 -37.31 -3.36
CA LEU A 14 25.43 -37.14 -2.21
C LEU A 14 25.82 -35.93 -1.36
N LEU A 15 27.13 -35.72 -1.12
CA LEU A 15 27.61 -34.56 -0.38
C LEU A 15 27.33 -33.25 -1.11
N PHE A 16 27.56 -33.20 -2.43
CA PHE A 16 27.24 -32.01 -3.23
C PHE A 16 25.75 -31.68 -3.22
N LEU A 17 24.87 -32.69 -3.34
CA LEU A 17 23.41 -32.48 -3.28
C LEU A 17 22.95 -31.99 -1.90
N LEU A 18 23.54 -32.50 -0.81
CA LEU A 18 23.24 -32.03 0.55
C LEU A 18 23.69 -30.58 0.75
N VAL A 19 24.91 -30.22 0.32
CA VAL A 19 25.42 -28.84 0.42
C VAL A 19 24.56 -27.86 -0.39
N ALA A 20 24.20 -28.22 -1.63
CA ALA A 20 23.33 -27.39 -2.46
C ALA A 20 21.94 -27.20 -1.84
N SER A 21 21.36 -28.26 -1.26
CA SER A 21 20.06 -28.20 -0.58
C SER A 21 20.10 -27.28 0.65
N VAL A 22 21.20 -27.31 1.42
CA VAL A 22 21.41 -26.43 2.58
C VAL A 22 21.58 -24.96 2.16
N LEU A 23 22.30 -24.68 1.07
CA LEU A 23 22.45 -23.32 0.55
C LEU A 23 21.10 -22.73 0.08
N VAL A 24 20.31 -23.49 -0.69
CA VAL A 24 19.00 -23.04 -1.17
C VAL A 24 18.04 -22.76 0.00
N ALA A 25 18.03 -23.63 1.01
CA ALA A 25 17.20 -23.42 2.20
C ALA A 25 17.64 -22.18 3.01
N ALA A 26 18.93 -21.86 3.04
CA ALA A 26 19.45 -20.67 3.72
C ALA A 26 19.02 -19.37 3.02
N GLU A 27 19.06 -19.31 1.68
CA GLU A 27 18.61 -18.15 0.92
C GLU A 27 17.10 -17.90 1.08
N GLU A 28 16.29 -18.96 1.03
CA GLU A 28 14.84 -18.84 1.27
C GLU A 28 14.54 -18.35 2.69
N SER A 29 15.31 -18.78 3.69
CA SER A 29 15.12 -18.32 5.08
C SER A 29 15.48 -16.84 5.26
N HIS A 30 16.51 -16.34 4.58
CA HIS A 30 16.90 -14.93 4.62
C HIS A 30 15.89 -14.04 3.92
N LEU A 31 15.38 -14.46 2.75
CA LEU A 31 14.31 -13.78 2.03
C LEU A 31 13.02 -13.73 2.84
N ARG A 32 12.61 -14.84 3.46
CA ARG A 32 11.42 -14.86 4.33
C ARG A 32 11.59 -14.00 5.58
N HIS A 33 12.79 -13.93 6.15
CA HIS A 33 13.06 -13.07 7.30
C HIS A 33 13.05 -11.59 6.92
N GLN A 34 13.62 -11.22 5.77
CA GLN A 34 13.50 -9.85 5.24
C GLN A 34 12.04 -9.49 4.95
N GLN A 35 11.26 -10.42 4.40
CA GLN A 35 9.85 -10.18 4.08
C GLN A 35 8.98 -10.04 5.36
N ALA A 36 9.29 -10.79 6.42
CA ALA A 36 8.63 -10.67 7.72
C ALA A 36 9.07 -9.43 8.53
N VAL A 37 10.33 -8.99 8.39
CA VAL A 37 10.82 -7.73 8.99
C VAL A 37 10.27 -6.50 8.23
N GLN A 38 9.98 -6.65 6.94
CA GLN A 38 9.26 -5.68 6.11
C GLN A 38 7.74 -5.66 6.42
N GLU A 39 7.17 -6.67 7.08
CA GLU A 39 5.76 -6.66 7.54
C GLU A 39 5.56 -5.94 8.88
N ASP A 40 6.64 -5.71 9.65
CA ASP A 40 6.67 -4.85 10.84
C ASP A 40 7.17 -3.43 10.50
N HIS A 41 6.95 -2.99 9.26
CA HIS A 41 7.01 -1.55 8.96
C HIS A 41 6.00 -0.88 9.88
N ASP A 42 6.49 -0.15 10.87
CA ASP A 42 6.08 1.21 11.23
C ASP A 42 4.78 1.65 10.54
N GLN A 43 3.68 1.01 10.94
CA GLN A 43 2.34 1.16 10.39
C GLN A 43 1.58 2.18 11.22
N ALA A 44 0.66 2.88 10.58
CA ALA A 44 -0.30 3.75 11.23
C ALA A 44 -1.69 3.55 10.65
N CYS A 45 -2.70 3.82 11.45
CA CYS A 45 -4.08 3.90 11.00
C CYS A 45 -4.46 5.36 10.87
N VAL A 46 -4.71 5.82 9.64
CA VAL A 46 -5.32 7.13 9.41
C VAL A 46 -6.85 6.98 9.38
N THR A 47 -7.53 7.85 10.12
CA THR A 47 -8.98 8.00 10.02
C THR A 47 -9.30 9.30 9.29
N LEU A 48 -9.88 9.21 8.09
CA LEU A 48 -10.29 10.33 7.25
C LEU A 48 -11.80 10.55 7.37
N LEU A 49 -12.19 11.81 7.55
CA LEU A 49 -13.56 12.28 7.48
C LEU A 49 -13.83 12.84 6.09
N GLU A 50 -14.82 12.29 5.41
CA GLU A 50 -15.27 12.73 4.10
C GLU A 50 -16.52 13.59 4.24
N TYR A 51 -16.52 14.74 3.58
CA TYR A 51 -17.60 15.72 3.63
C TYR A 51 -18.26 15.85 2.26
N LYS A 52 -19.56 16.18 2.27
CA LYS A 52 -20.31 16.47 1.03
C LYS A 52 -19.76 17.70 0.29
N HIS A 53 -19.31 18.70 1.05
CA HIS A 53 -18.83 19.97 0.53
C HIS A 53 -17.31 20.04 0.53
N ARG A 54 -16.72 20.69 -0.48
CA ARG A 54 -15.25 20.77 -0.67
C ARG A 54 -14.54 21.62 0.39
N ASP A 55 -15.26 22.47 1.08
CA ASP A 55 -14.79 23.28 2.21
C ASP A 55 -15.01 22.58 3.58
N CYS A 56 -15.52 21.34 3.55
CA CYS A 56 -15.86 20.55 4.74
C CYS A 56 -16.92 21.22 5.61
N GLY A 57 -17.85 21.97 5.00
CA GLY A 57 -19.04 22.47 5.67
C GLY A 57 -20.03 21.35 6.02
N GLY A 58 -20.68 21.46 7.18
CA GLY A 58 -21.64 20.46 7.68
C GLY A 58 -20.98 19.25 8.35
N ASP A 59 -21.78 18.21 8.59
CA ASP A 59 -21.33 16.96 9.17
C ASP A 59 -20.62 16.06 8.14
N PRO A 60 -19.66 15.22 8.56
CA PRO A 60 -19.06 14.24 7.67
C PRO A 60 -20.10 13.23 7.19
N VAL A 61 -20.07 12.91 5.90
CA VAL A 61 -20.97 11.92 5.28
C VAL A 61 -20.41 10.50 5.35
N SER A 62 -19.12 10.35 5.65
CA SER A 62 -18.41 9.07 5.66
C SER A 62 -17.13 9.16 6.48
N VAL A 63 -16.75 8.03 7.11
CA VAL A 63 -15.51 7.87 7.88
C VAL A 63 -14.72 6.74 7.25
N ARG A 64 -13.43 6.97 6.99
CA ARG A 64 -12.57 6.03 6.29
C ARG A 64 -11.30 5.72 7.06
N ASN A 65 -11.02 4.43 7.23
CA ASN A 65 -9.83 3.97 7.92
C ASN A 65 -8.89 3.33 6.91
N ASN A 66 -7.66 3.83 6.80
CA ASN A 66 -6.64 3.26 5.92
C ASN A 66 -5.38 2.95 6.71
N THR A 67 -4.85 1.74 6.55
CA THR A 67 -3.52 1.41 7.03
C THR A 67 -2.51 2.07 6.11
N VAL A 68 -1.64 2.89 6.69
CA VAL A 68 -0.58 3.66 6.03
C VAL A 68 0.76 3.43 6.76
N TRP A 69 1.84 4.04 6.31
CA TRP A 69 3.12 3.99 7.02
C TRP A 69 3.23 5.14 8.03
N THR A 70 4.21 5.09 8.94
CA THR A 70 4.59 6.20 9.82
C THR A 70 5.66 7.09 9.20
N SER A 71 6.19 6.72 8.04
CA SER A 71 7.24 7.45 7.32
C SER A 71 7.04 7.40 5.79
N PRO A 72 7.62 8.35 5.04
CA PRO A 72 7.58 8.35 3.57
C PRO A 72 8.18 7.08 2.95
N GLY A 73 7.80 6.79 1.70
CA GLY A 73 8.34 5.66 0.92
C GLY A 73 7.31 4.59 0.54
N MET A 74 6.04 4.74 0.94
CA MET A 74 5.00 3.77 0.58
C MET A 74 4.93 3.63 -0.95
N PRO A 75 4.93 2.39 -1.49
CA PRO A 75 4.92 2.17 -2.93
C PRO A 75 3.69 2.78 -3.60
N CYS A 76 3.79 2.94 -4.93
CA CYS A 76 2.68 3.42 -5.73
C CYS A 76 1.44 2.55 -5.55
N LYS A 77 0.30 3.19 -5.39
CA LYS A 77 -1.00 2.56 -5.23
C LYS A 77 -2.03 3.27 -6.08
N HIS A 78 -2.84 2.48 -6.78
CA HIS A 78 -4.02 2.94 -7.49
C HIS A 78 -5.21 2.10 -7.03
N THR A 79 -6.34 2.77 -6.83
CA THR A 79 -7.63 2.14 -6.51
C THR A 79 -8.70 2.80 -7.36
N ASP A 80 -9.80 2.09 -7.62
CA ASP A 80 -10.89 2.61 -8.46
C ASP A 80 -11.47 3.94 -7.93
N ARG A 81 -11.42 4.16 -6.60
CA ARG A 81 -11.82 5.42 -5.95
C ARG A 81 -11.00 6.63 -6.38
N MET A 82 -9.76 6.41 -6.80
CA MET A 82 -8.86 7.47 -7.21
C MET A 82 -9.12 7.91 -8.67
N GLY A 83 -10.01 7.20 -9.39
CA GLY A 83 -10.38 7.52 -10.77
C GLY A 83 -9.18 7.42 -11.70
N SER A 84 -8.75 8.54 -12.26
CA SER A 84 -7.54 8.60 -13.09
C SER A 84 -6.26 8.89 -12.31
N ASN A 85 -6.26 8.84 -10.98
CA ASN A 85 -5.12 9.23 -10.16
C ASN A 85 -4.49 8.03 -9.45
N SER A 86 -3.24 8.15 -9.05
CA SER A 86 -2.57 7.24 -8.14
C SER A 86 -1.91 8.01 -7.00
N VAL A 87 -1.52 7.30 -5.96
CA VAL A 87 -0.87 7.89 -4.78
C VAL A 87 0.37 7.09 -4.41
N THR A 88 1.34 7.76 -3.79
CA THR A 88 2.50 7.15 -3.14
C THR A 88 2.79 7.97 -1.88
N ASP A 89 3.72 7.50 -1.04
CA ASP A 89 4.10 8.21 0.18
C ASP A 89 2.88 8.55 1.08
N GLU A 90 1.93 7.62 1.22
CA GLU A 90 0.85 7.75 2.21
C GLU A 90 1.42 7.45 3.60
N TYR A 91 1.52 8.46 4.48
CA TYR A 91 2.01 8.25 5.84
C TYR A 91 1.40 9.22 6.86
N CYS A 92 1.38 8.81 8.12
CA CYS A 92 1.02 9.66 9.25
C CYS A 92 2.27 10.18 9.97
N ASP A 93 2.33 11.49 10.19
CA ASP A 93 3.27 12.14 11.11
C ASP A 93 2.54 12.51 12.42
N LYS A 94 3.31 12.68 13.51
CA LYS A 94 2.81 13.10 14.83
C LYS A 94 1.68 12.19 15.37
N LEU A 95 1.91 10.88 15.33
CA LEU A 95 1.00 9.85 15.84
C LEU A 95 0.59 10.11 17.29
N ASP A 96 -0.65 9.79 17.62
CA ASP A 96 -1.17 9.82 19.00
C ASP A 96 -1.04 11.21 19.68
N THR A 97 -1.00 12.28 18.87
CA THR A 97 -1.02 13.68 19.33
C THR A 97 -2.37 14.35 19.04
N ASP A 98 -2.60 15.52 19.61
CA ASP A 98 -3.79 16.35 19.33
C ASP A 98 -3.76 17.01 17.93
N SER A 99 -2.60 16.99 17.26
CA SER A 99 -2.40 17.59 15.94
C SER A 99 -1.68 16.61 15.00
N PRO A 100 -2.29 15.45 14.68
CA PRO A 100 -1.72 14.52 13.74
C PRO A 100 -1.71 15.13 12.33
N GLU A 101 -0.87 14.61 11.45
CA GLU A 101 -0.84 14.98 10.04
C GLU A 101 -0.81 13.73 9.17
N PHE A 102 -1.65 13.70 8.14
CA PHE A 102 -1.59 12.66 7.11
C PHE A 102 -1.07 13.27 5.81
N HIS A 103 -0.05 12.68 5.25
CA HIS A 103 0.59 13.11 4.01
C HIS A 103 0.35 12.08 2.91
N GLN A 104 0.18 12.57 1.68
CA GLN A 104 0.22 11.73 0.48
C GLN A 104 0.73 12.53 -0.71
N LYS A 105 1.32 11.82 -1.68
CA LYS A 105 1.71 12.36 -2.97
C LYS A 105 0.80 11.81 -4.06
N VAL A 106 -0.01 12.67 -4.65
CA VAL A 106 -1.02 12.32 -5.66
C VAL A 106 -0.50 12.59 -7.07
N PHE A 107 -0.61 11.60 -7.95
CA PHE A 107 -0.29 11.71 -9.37
C PHE A 107 -1.57 11.88 -10.16
N VAL A 108 -1.75 13.05 -10.75
CA VAL A 108 -3.00 13.42 -11.41
C VAL A 108 -3.02 12.87 -12.84
N LYS A 109 -4.12 12.18 -13.21
CA LYS A 109 -4.29 11.55 -14.54
C LYS A 109 -3.21 10.52 -14.89
N ASP A 110 -2.71 9.82 -13.88
CA ASP A 110 -1.80 8.70 -14.02
C ASP A 110 -2.14 7.64 -12.96
N GLN A 111 -2.15 6.37 -13.34
CA GLN A 111 -2.49 5.24 -12.44
C GLN A 111 -1.24 4.48 -11.97
N GLN A 112 -0.05 4.89 -12.40
CA GLN A 112 1.23 4.18 -12.18
C GLN A 112 2.26 5.05 -11.44
N CYS A 113 1.85 6.18 -10.89
CA CYS A 113 2.70 7.16 -10.22
C CYS A 113 3.84 7.66 -11.11
N HIS A 114 3.58 7.78 -12.41
CA HIS A 114 4.46 8.41 -13.37
C HIS A 114 4.05 9.87 -13.58
N VAL A 115 5.04 10.72 -13.82
CA VAL A 115 4.82 12.13 -14.13
C VAL A 115 5.29 12.36 -15.55
N ALA A 116 4.34 12.48 -16.49
CA ALA A 116 4.69 12.90 -17.83
C ALA A 116 5.20 14.34 -17.83
N TRP A 117 6.09 14.69 -18.77
CA TRP A 117 6.74 16.00 -18.80
C TRP A 117 5.75 17.18 -18.84
N TYR A 118 4.60 17.01 -19.50
CA TYR A 118 3.55 18.02 -19.63
C TYR A 118 2.65 18.13 -18.38
N GLN A 119 2.74 17.18 -17.44
CA GLN A 119 1.97 17.19 -16.19
C GLN A 119 2.73 17.84 -15.03
N LYS A 120 4.04 18.11 -15.19
CA LYS A 120 4.92 18.65 -14.14
C LYS A 120 4.42 19.95 -13.48
N ALA A 121 3.57 20.71 -14.18
CA ALA A 121 2.99 21.94 -13.64
C ALA A 121 1.95 21.68 -12.54
N TYR A 122 1.38 20.48 -12.44
CA TYR A 122 0.31 20.14 -11.49
C TYR A 122 0.40 18.71 -10.91
N SER A 123 1.40 17.92 -11.28
CA SER A 123 1.63 16.55 -10.80
C SER A 123 3.14 16.32 -10.57
N PRO A 124 3.54 15.68 -9.47
CA PRO A 124 2.67 15.20 -8.40
C PRO A 124 2.23 16.34 -7.46
N MET A 125 1.08 16.18 -6.81
CA MET A 125 0.61 17.08 -5.77
C MET A 125 0.96 16.51 -4.39
N HIS A 126 1.57 17.32 -3.54
CA HIS A 126 1.80 16.97 -2.14
C HIS A 126 0.61 17.47 -1.32
N LEU A 127 -0.17 16.54 -0.77
CA LEU A 127 -1.33 16.87 0.04
C LEU A 127 -1.02 16.55 1.51
N THR A 128 -1.35 17.49 2.38
CA THR A 128 -1.36 17.31 3.83
C THR A 128 -2.78 17.49 4.34
N TYR A 129 -3.24 16.55 5.14
CA TYR A 129 -4.52 16.58 5.82
C TYR A 129 -4.27 16.76 7.30
N THR A 130 -5.00 17.69 7.92
CA THR A 130 -4.94 17.96 9.35
C THR A 130 -6.35 17.89 9.93
N THR A 131 -6.48 17.96 11.26
CA THR A 131 -7.78 18.03 11.94
C THR A 131 -8.49 19.38 11.72
N HIS A 132 -7.75 20.41 11.29
CA HIS A 132 -8.26 21.78 11.18
C HIS A 132 -8.47 22.26 9.74
N SER A 133 -7.63 21.83 8.80
CA SER A 133 -7.67 22.25 7.40
C SER A 133 -8.49 21.30 6.53
N CYS A 134 -9.41 21.84 5.74
CA CYS A 134 -10.11 21.05 4.73
C CYS A 134 -9.30 20.96 3.44
N THR A 135 -9.10 19.73 2.95
CA THR A 135 -8.43 19.47 1.67
C THR A 135 -9.39 18.70 0.77
N TYR A 136 -10.00 19.39 -0.20
CA TYR A 136 -10.94 18.82 -1.18
C TYR A 136 -12.13 18.04 -0.56
N GLY A 137 -12.68 18.52 0.55
CA GLY A 137 -13.79 17.84 1.25
C GLY A 137 -13.34 16.72 2.19
N TYR A 138 -12.06 16.68 2.56
CA TYR A 138 -11.54 15.74 3.54
C TYR A 138 -10.81 16.44 4.68
N LYS A 139 -10.93 15.88 5.88
CA LYS A 139 -10.09 16.14 7.06
C LYS A 139 -9.63 14.81 7.63
N ILE A 140 -8.57 14.82 8.44
CA ILE A 140 -8.34 13.67 9.32
C ILE A 140 -9.10 13.85 10.62
N GLN A 141 -9.59 12.74 11.17
CA GLN A 141 -9.98 12.65 12.57
C GLN A 141 -8.76 12.37 13.45
N GLY A 142 -7.83 11.52 12.98
CA GLY A 142 -6.62 11.18 13.72
C GLY A 142 -5.71 10.19 13.00
N CYS A 143 -4.53 10.00 13.58
CA CYS A 143 -3.56 8.98 13.23
C CYS A 143 -3.17 8.22 14.50
N THR A 144 -3.30 6.90 14.49
CA THR A 144 -2.88 6.05 15.61
C THR A 144 -1.78 5.09 15.17
N LYS A 145 -0.87 4.75 16.06
CA LYS A 145 0.15 3.75 15.76
C LYS A 145 -0.48 2.36 15.51
N GLY A 146 0.09 1.62 14.57
CA GLY A 146 -0.34 0.28 14.18
C GLY A 146 -1.37 0.26 13.04
N PRO A 147 -1.71 -0.92 12.50
CA PRO A 147 -2.68 -1.05 11.42
C PRO A 147 -4.09 -0.68 11.87
N CYS A 148 -4.95 -0.35 10.91
CA CYS A 148 -6.38 -0.18 11.18
C CYS A 148 -7.03 -1.52 11.53
N ALA A 149 -7.75 -1.59 12.65
CA ALA A 149 -8.51 -2.79 13.03
C ALA A 149 -9.65 -3.11 12.05
N ASN A 150 -10.29 -2.06 11.51
CA ASN A 150 -11.40 -2.17 10.55
C ASN A 150 -11.09 -1.25 9.35
N PRO A 151 -10.18 -1.66 8.45
CA PRO A 151 -9.88 -0.86 7.27
C PRO A 151 -11.14 -0.74 6.42
N SER A 152 -11.38 0.44 5.87
CA SER A 152 -12.48 0.61 4.93
C SER A 152 -12.26 -0.33 3.75
N PRO A 153 -13.29 -1.08 3.30
CA PRO A 153 -13.14 -1.98 2.17
C PRO A 153 -12.51 -1.22 0.99
N PRO A 154 -11.56 -1.85 0.26
CA PRO A 154 -11.33 -1.48 -1.12
C PRO A 154 -12.72 -1.52 -1.79
N LEU A 155 -13.09 -0.49 -2.55
CA LEU A 155 -14.27 -0.68 -3.40
C LEU A 155 -13.88 -1.78 -4.37
N MET A 156 -14.62 -2.89 -4.32
CA MET A 156 -14.51 -3.95 -5.30
C MET A 156 -14.62 -3.30 -6.68
N GLN A 157 -13.69 -3.66 -7.57
CA GLN A 157 -13.81 -3.43 -9.02
C GLN A 157 -15.26 -3.62 -9.38
N GLY A 158 -15.85 -2.58 -9.97
CA GLY A 158 -17.26 -2.54 -10.30
C GLY A 158 -17.67 -3.92 -10.79
N SER A 159 -18.56 -4.59 -10.04
CA SER A 159 -19.45 -5.53 -10.67
C SER A 159 -19.93 -4.79 -11.91
N GLU A 160 -19.60 -5.33 -13.09
CA GLU A 160 -20.30 -5.01 -14.32
C GLU A 160 -21.77 -4.91 -13.92
N VAL A 161 -22.25 -3.67 -13.77
CA VAL A 161 -23.67 -3.42 -13.76
C VAL A 161 -24.00 -3.78 -15.19
N ALA A 162 -24.47 -5.02 -15.37
CA ALA A 162 -25.04 -5.45 -16.61
C ALA A 162 -26.05 -4.36 -16.97
N ASP A 163 -25.72 -3.60 -18.01
CA ASP A 163 -26.66 -2.76 -18.72
C ASP A 163 -27.73 -3.72 -19.26
N GLU A 164 -28.71 -4.05 -18.41
CA GLU A 164 -29.98 -4.62 -18.86
C GLU A 164 -30.72 -3.46 -19.53
N ILE A 165 -30.31 -3.21 -20.78
CA ILE A 165 -31.02 -2.37 -21.73
C ILE A 165 -32.39 -3.01 -21.90
N ASN A 166 -33.39 -2.47 -21.19
CA ASN A 166 -34.78 -2.67 -21.54
C ASN A 166 -34.99 -2.10 -22.95
N GLN A 167 -34.92 -2.97 -23.95
CA GLN A 167 -35.65 -2.82 -25.20
C GLN A 167 -37.13 -3.01 -24.85
N GLU A 168 -37.85 -1.90 -24.66
CA GLU A 168 -39.29 -1.89 -24.88
C GLU A 168 -39.56 -1.23 -26.24
N GLU A 169 -40.29 -1.99 -27.06
CA GLU A 169 -40.82 -1.69 -28.40
C GLU A 169 -41.70 -0.44 -28.46
#